data_AF-R6BBL6-F1
#
_entry.id   AF-R6BBL6-F1
#
_cell.length_a   1.000
_cell.length_b   1.000
_cell.length_c   1.000
_cell.angle_alpha   90.00
_cell.angle_beta   90.00
_cell.angle_gamma   90.00
#
_symmetry.space_group_name_H-M   'P 1'
#
loop_
_entity.id
_entity.type
_entity.pdbx_description
1 polymer ?
#
loop_
_entity_poly.entity_id
_entity_poly.type
_entity_poly.pdbx_seq_one_letter_code
_entity_poly.pdbx_strand_id
1 'polypeptide(L)' 'MKYICYCDQVTEQDVLDAIGNGARTVRQVCQMTGAMTHCDCKNKHPNGT' A
#
# COMPACT_ATOMS: atom_id res chain seq x y z
N MET A 1 -7.54 9.03 -8.03
CA MET A 1 -6.88 7.76 -7.65
C MET A 1 -5.49 8.09 -7.15
N LYS A 2 -5.19 7.79 -5.89
CA LYS A 2 -3.91 8.14 -5.24
C LYS A 2 -3.22 6.86 -4.81
N TYR A 3 -2.06 6.57 -5.38
CA TYR A 3 -1.25 5.43 -4.97
C TYR A 3 -0.51 5.76 -3.67
N ILE A 4 -0.58 4.83 -2.73
CA ILE A 4 0.19 4.83 -1.49
C ILE A 4 1.43 3.93 -1.66
N CYS A 5 1.29 2.81 -2.37
CA CYS A 5 2.43 2.01 -2.81
C CYS A 5 2.42 1.90 -4.34
N TYR A 6 3.40 2.52 -4.99
CA TYR A 6 3.54 2.44 -6.45
C TYR A 6 4.07 1.08 -6.91
N CYS A 7 4.82 0.39 -6.04
CA CYS A 7 5.44 -0.88 -6.36
C CYS A 7 4.42 -2.00 -6.56
N ASP A 8 3.45 -2.04 -5.65
CA ASP A 8 2.37 -3.05 -5.58
C ASP A 8 1.02 -2.48 -6.05
N GLN A 9 1.02 -1.26 -6.62
CA GLN A 9 -0.17 -0.56 -7.13
C GLN A 9 -1.31 -0.42 -6.10
N VAL A 10 -0.96 -0.23 -4.82
CA VAL A 10 -1.93 -0.05 -3.73
C VAL A 10 -2.35 1.40 -3.62
N THR A 11 -3.66 1.64 -3.57
CA THR A 11 -4.29 2.94 -3.47
C THR A 11 -4.71 3.30 -2.05
N GLU A 12 -5.06 4.58 -1.84
CA GLU A 12 -5.69 5.04 -0.60
C GLU A 12 -7.02 4.32 -0.32
N GLN A 13 -7.80 3.98 -1.35
CA GLN A 13 -9.05 3.24 -1.17
C GLN A 13 -8.80 1.81 -0.66
N ASP A 14 -7.79 1.12 -1.19
CA ASP A 14 -7.43 -0.22 -0.73
C ASP A 14 -7.06 -0.23 0.77
N VAL A 15 -6.40 0.84 1.24
CA VAL A 15 -6.08 1.03 2.65
C VAL A 15 -7.34 1.26 3.48
N LEU A 16 -8.25 2.11 3.01
CA LEU A 16 -9.54 2.36 3.69
C LEU A 16 -10.40 1.10 3.75
N ASP A 17 -10.44 0.32 2.67
CA ASP A 17 -11.17 -0.95 2.61
C ASP A 17 -10.56 -1.98 3.56
N ALA A 18 -9.22 -2.07 3.66
CA ALA A 18 -8.57 -2.94 4.64
C ALA A 18 -8.92 -2.56 6.08
N ILE A 19 -8.98 -1.26 6.40
CA ILE A 19 -9.41 -0.77 7.72
C ILE A 19 -10.89 -1.11 7.98
N GLY A 20 -11.75 -0.91 6.97
CA GLY A 20 -13.17 -1.28 7.01
C GLY A 20 -13.37 -2.78 7.24
N ASN A 21 -12.51 -3.61 6.66
CA ASN A 21 -12.47 -5.06 6.80
C ASN A 21 -11.78 -5.55 8.09
N GLY A 22 -11.43 -4.65 9.01
CA GLY A 22 -10.96 -5.02 10.35
C GLY A 22 -9.47 -4.86 10.60
N ALA A 23 -8.68 -4.34 9.66
CA ALA A 23 -7.29 -4.01 9.94
C ALA A 23 -7.20 -2.93 11.04
N ARG A 24 -6.37 -3.19 12.05
CA ARG A 24 -6.10 -2.28 13.18
C ARG A 24 -4.62 -1.95 13.34
N THR A 25 -3.77 -2.55 12.51
CA THR A 25 -2.32 -2.30 12.51
C THR A 25 -1.83 -2.14 11.08
N VAL A 26 -0.72 -1.41 10.90
CA VAL A 26 -0.06 -1.26 9.59
C VAL A 26 0.29 -2.63 9.01
N ARG A 27 0.76 -3.57 9.84
CA ARG A 27 1.05 -4.94 9.41
C ARG A 27 -0.17 -5.63 8.80
N GLN A 28 -1.34 -5.51 9.42
CA GLN A 28 -2.58 -6.08 8.89
C GLN A 28 -2.99 -5.39 7.58
N VAL A 29 -2.86 -4.06 7.48
CA VAL A 29 -3.11 -3.34 6.22
C VAL A 29 -2.19 -3.86 5.11
N CYS A 30 -0.88 -3.99 5.36
CA CYS A 30 0.06 -4.53 4.39
C CYS A 30 -0.29 -5.98 3.99
N GLN A 31 -0.68 -6.83 4.95
CA GLN A 31 -1.10 -8.21 4.68
C GLN A 31 -2.37 -8.27 3.81
N MET A 32 -3.31 -7.36 4.00
CA MET A 32 -4.59 -7.34 3.27
C MET A 32 -4.47 -6.69 1.89
N THR A 33 -3.65 -5.65 1.76
CA THR A 33 -3.49 -4.88 0.52
C THR A 33 -2.34 -5.35 -0.37
N GLY A 34 -1.39 -6.10 0.18
CA GLY A 34 -0.16 -6.46 -0.52
C GLY A 34 0.89 -5.35 -0.61
N ALA A 35 0.66 -4.20 0.03
CA ALA A 35 1.63 -3.10 0.03
C ALA A 35 2.97 -3.52 0.66
N MET A 36 4.07 -3.00 0.10
CA MET A 36 5.44 -3.20 0.56
C MET A 36 5.96 -4.64 0.36
N THR A 37 5.43 -5.37 -0.63
CA THR A 37 5.85 -6.75 -0.93
C THR A 37 6.87 -6.84 -2.07
N HIS A 38 6.79 -5.95 -3.08
CA HIS A 38 7.74 -5.90 -4.20
C HIS A 38 8.49 -4.57 -4.26
N CYS A 39 9.15 -4.20 -3.17
CA CYS A 39 9.81 -2.91 -2.99
C CYS A 39 10.82 -2.58 -4.10
N ASP A 40 10.48 -1.56 -4.88
CA ASP A 40 11.33 -0.93 -5.91
C ASP A 40 11.11 0.60 -5.89
N CYS A 41 11.01 1.17 -4.69
CA CYS A 41 10.59 2.56 -4.47
C CYS A 41 11.50 3.55 -5.18
N LYS A 42 12.79 3.22 -5.31
CA LYS A 42 13.78 4.04 -6.02
C LYS A 42 13.40 4.29 -7.48
N ASN A 43 12.82 3.30 -8.15
CA ASN A 43 12.50 3.37 -9.57
C ASN A 43 11.00 3.62 -9.83
N LYS A 44 10.11 3.16 -8.94
CA LYS A 44 8.66 3.22 -9.13
C LYS A 44 7.96 4.35 -8.37
N HIS A 45 8.50 4.81 -7.25
CA HIS A 45 7.90 5.92 -6.51
C HIS A 45 8.31 7.26 -7.15
N PRO A 46 7.40 8.23 -7.35
CA PRO A 46 7.72 9.50 -8.01
C PRO A 46 8.86 10.29 -7.36
N ASN A 47 9.06 10.11 -6.05
CA ASN A 47 10.12 10.76 -5.30
C ASN A 47 11.41 9.92 -5.23
N GLY A 48 11.41 8.70 -5.77
CA GLY A 48 12.56 7.78 -5.73
C GLY A 48 12.90 7.25 -4.33
N THR A 49 11.93 7.27 -3.40
CA THR A 49 12.05 6.82 -2.01
C THR A 49 10.75 6.23 -1.52
#